data_AF-A0A3S0U3S6-F1
#
_entry.id   AF-A0A3S0U3S6-F1
#
_cell.length_a   1.000
_cell.length_b   1.000
_cell.length_c   1.000
_cell.angle_alpha   90.00
_cell.angle_beta   90.00
_cell.angle_gamma   90.00
#
_symmetry.space_group_name_H-M   'P 1'
#
loop_
_entity.id
_entity.type
_entity.pdbx_description
1 polymer ?
#
loop_
_entity_poly.entity_id
_entity_poly.type
_entity_poly.pdbx_seq_one_letter_code
_entity_poly.pdbx_strand_id
1 'polypeptide(L)'
;MPTAGIQDIAFATGHYSFDLKNLADQHEIDVNKFYVGIGQETMSIPASDEDIVTMGAAAAQRIIERNGTEGIRTLLFATESGIDQSKSAGVYVHGLLKLPREIRTIETKMACYGAIGALQMALGLVARNPKEKVLVIAADVARYDIDTSGEPTQGAAAVAFLVQASPDILAIESSQGVYTSDVQDFWRPNFRNTALVDGKFSVGAYMDALVGAWHDYRDHDGVDFDEIDWFCYHQPFTKMAVKAHMRLTREAGVPLDKPEAAQALEPTFGYNKQLGNSYSASIFLGFLALLDSETDLEGQRVGFFSYGSGAVAEFFTGIIQPGYRKHLRAQEHQAILDARVPIGYDRYRVLHPGTLVQPLDNYRTERETQGPFRFEGVSEGSRLYR
;
A
#
# COMPACT_ATOMS: atom_id res chain seq x y z
N MET A 1 2.96 -13.53 -26.17
CA MET A 1 1.98 -12.43 -25.99
C MET A 1 2.76 -11.21 -25.50
N PRO A 2 2.33 -9.97 -25.75
CA PRO A 2 3.01 -8.81 -25.18
C PRO A 2 3.00 -8.92 -23.65
N THR A 3 4.14 -8.62 -23.01
CA THR A 3 4.27 -8.62 -21.55
C THR A 3 3.32 -7.56 -20.97
N ALA A 4 2.62 -7.88 -19.89
CA ALA A 4 1.71 -6.96 -19.21
C ALA A 4 2.31 -6.47 -17.90
N GLY A 5 1.88 -5.30 -17.44
CA GLY A 5 2.37 -4.75 -16.18
C GLY A 5 1.91 -3.32 -15.95
N ILE A 6 2.66 -2.59 -15.13
CA ILE A 6 2.29 -1.26 -14.64
C ILE A 6 2.71 -0.19 -15.65
N GLN A 7 1.72 0.51 -16.19
CA GLN A 7 1.85 1.62 -17.12
C GLN A 7 2.09 2.97 -16.44
N ASP A 8 1.37 3.21 -15.36
CA ASP A 8 1.43 4.45 -14.59
C ASP A 8 1.07 4.13 -13.15
N ILE A 9 1.61 4.89 -12.21
CA ILE A 9 1.42 4.70 -10.77
C ILE A 9 1.51 6.05 -10.06
N ALA A 10 0.63 6.27 -9.09
CA ALA A 10 0.56 7.50 -8.31
C ALA A 10 -0.03 7.21 -6.92
N PHE A 11 0.34 8.01 -5.93
CA PHE A 11 -0.25 7.90 -4.59
C PHE A 11 -0.98 9.16 -4.15
N ALA A 12 -1.80 9.00 -3.11
CA ALA A 12 -2.37 10.05 -2.28
C ALA A 12 -2.34 9.60 -0.82
N THR A 13 -2.47 10.53 0.11
CA THR A 13 -2.35 10.27 1.56
C THR A 13 -3.26 11.20 2.34
N GLY A 14 -3.46 10.91 3.63
CA GLY A 14 -4.26 11.76 4.53
C GLY A 14 -3.64 13.14 4.76
N HIS A 15 -4.50 14.12 5.04
CA HIS A 15 -4.14 15.52 5.19
C HIS A 15 -3.17 15.82 6.33
N TYR A 16 -3.24 15.08 7.44
CA TYR A 16 -2.41 15.35 8.61
C TYR A 16 -1.15 14.49 8.63
N SER A 17 -0.08 15.07 9.14
CA SER A 17 1.15 14.38 9.51
C SER A 17 1.30 14.41 11.02
N PHE A 18 1.43 13.25 11.65
CA PHE A 18 1.68 13.13 13.09
C PHE A 18 3.09 12.63 13.32
N ASP A 19 3.94 13.47 13.89
CA ASP A 19 5.32 13.14 14.22
C ASP A 19 5.38 12.24 15.46
N LEU A 20 6.06 11.08 15.34
CA LEU A 20 6.20 10.09 16.41
C LEU A 20 6.99 10.61 17.62
N LYS A 21 7.74 11.70 17.49
CA LYS A 21 8.30 12.44 18.63
C LYS A 21 7.20 12.88 19.60
N ASN A 22 6.02 13.28 19.12
CA ASN A 22 4.92 13.64 20.02
C ASN A 22 4.48 12.46 20.88
N LEU A 23 4.45 11.25 20.31
CA LEU A 23 4.15 10.02 21.06
C LEU A 23 5.29 9.68 22.03
N ALA A 24 6.54 9.84 21.58
CA ALA A 24 7.73 9.62 22.40
C ALA A 24 7.75 10.54 23.63
N ASP A 25 7.49 11.83 23.44
CA ASP A 25 7.45 12.83 24.50
C ASP A 25 6.33 12.52 25.51
N GLN A 26 5.13 12.15 25.04
CA GLN A 26 3.98 11.84 25.90
C GLN A 26 4.17 10.59 26.77
N HIS A 27 4.88 9.59 26.26
CA HIS A 27 5.14 8.34 26.99
C HIS A 27 6.51 8.28 27.65
N GLU A 28 7.28 9.38 27.63
CA GLU A 28 8.65 9.45 28.15
C GLU A 28 9.58 8.36 27.55
N ILE A 29 9.43 8.13 26.25
CA ILE A 29 10.21 7.16 25.47
C ILE A 29 11.28 7.88 24.64
N ASP A 30 12.46 7.28 24.51
CA ASP A 30 13.46 7.73 23.52
C ASP A 30 12.90 7.61 22.09
N VAL A 31 12.79 8.75 21.39
CA VAL A 31 12.31 8.84 20.00
C VAL A 31 13.06 7.90 19.05
N ASN A 32 14.32 7.55 19.34
CA ASN A 32 15.09 6.61 18.52
C ASN A 32 14.52 5.19 18.54
N LYS A 33 13.68 4.82 19.51
CA LYS A 33 12.91 3.56 19.43
C LYS A 33 11.98 3.55 18.22
N PHE A 34 11.50 4.72 17.79
CA PHE A 34 10.68 4.88 16.60
C PHE A 34 11.55 5.11 15.36
N TYR A 35 12.35 6.17 15.36
CA TYR A 35 13.11 6.61 14.18
C TYR A 35 14.15 5.60 13.72
N VAL A 36 14.77 4.89 14.67
CA VAL A 36 15.81 3.88 14.38
C VAL A 36 15.29 2.47 14.61
N GLY A 37 14.56 2.25 15.71
CA GLY A 37 14.13 0.93 16.17
C GLY A 37 13.14 0.25 15.22
N ILE A 38 12.06 0.93 14.84
CA ILE A 38 11.11 0.47 13.81
C ILE A 38 11.29 1.17 12.47
N GLY A 39 12.01 2.30 12.44
CA GLY A 39 12.32 3.05 11.22
C GLY A 39 11.11 3.81 10.68
N GLN A 40 10.38 4.46 11.59
CA GLN A 40 9.21 5.28 11.30
C GLN A 40 9.41 6.67 11.90
N GLU A 41 9.02 7.72 11.17
CA GLU A 41 9.20 9.12 11.57
C GLU A 41 7.85 9.78 11.82
N THR A 42 6.97 9.73 10.82
CA THR A 42 5.64 10.35 10.89
C THR A 42 4.56 9.38 10.41
N MET A 43 3.35 9.54 10.95
CA MET A 43 2.16 8.80 10.55
C MET A 43 1.24 9.71 9.73
N SER A 44 0.73 9.23 8.60
CA SER A 44 -0.34 9.95 7.89
C SER A 44 -1.69 9.68 8.56
N ILE A 45 -2.40 10.75 8.91
CA ILE A 45 -3.69 10.69 9.57
C ILE A 45 -4.73 11.38 8.68
N PRO A 46 -5.79 10.68 8.23
CA PRO A 46 -6.87 11.30 7.49
C PRO A 46 -7.62 12.35 8.34
N ALA A 47 -8.06 13.44 7.71
CA ALA A 47 -9.01 14.35 8.31
C ALA A 47 -10.41 13.72 8.46
N SER A 48 -11.32 14.41 9.16
CA SER A 48 -12.68 13.91 9.36
C SER A 48 -13.50 13.79 8.05
N ASP A 49 -13.10 14.54 7.02
CA ASP A 49 -13.69 14.53 5.67
C ASP A 49 -12.88 13.72 4.64
N GLU A 50 -11.97 12.85 5.11
CA GLU A 50 -11.18 11.93 4.30
C GLU A 50 -11.35 10.46 4.72
N ASP A 51 -11.31 9.55 3.75
CA ASP A 51 -11.28 8.10 3.96
C ASP A 51 -10.61 7.39 2.78
N ILE A 52 -10.72 6.05 2.73
CA ILE A 52 -10.16 5.25 1.64
C ILE A 52 -10.72 5.62 0.25
N VAL A 53 -11.95 6.13 0.17
CA VAL A 53 -12.57 6.54 -1.09
C VAL A 53 -11.98 7.86 -1.56
N THR A 54 -11.85 8.85 -0.68
CA THR A 54 -11.29 10.15 -1.06
C THR A 54 -9.81 10.04 -1.44
N MET A 55 -9.03 9.30 -0.65
CA MET A 55 -7.62 9.02 -0.98
C MET A 55 -7.50 8.20 -2.27
N GLY A 56 -8.31 7.14 -2.42
CA GLY A 56 -8.32 6.30 -3.62
C GLY A 56 -8.69 7.08 -4.88
N ALA A 57 -9.70 7.94 -4.81
CA ALA A 57 -10.09 8.81 -5.91
C ALA A 57 -9.01 9.85 -6.24
N ALA A 58 -8.37 10.45 -5.23
CA ALA A 58 -7.28 11.40 -5.45
C ALA A 58 -6.06 10.74 -6.13
N ALA A 59 -5.68 9.53 -5.73
CA ALA A 59 -4.60 8.78 -6.39
C ALA A 59 -4.99 8.44 -7.84
N ALA A 60 -6.19 7.90 -8.05
CA ALA A 60 -6.67 7.50 -9.37
C ALA A 60 -6.90 8.68 -10.32
N GLN A 61 -7.32 9.84 -9.83
CA GLN A 61 -7.50 11.05 -10.65
C GLN A 61 -6.23 11.37 -11.45
N ARG A 62 -5.06 11.27 -10.81
CA ARG A 62 -3.75 11.53 -11.44
C ARG A 62 -3.43 10.58 -12.58
N ILE A 63 -3.84 9.32 -12.44
CA ILE A 63 -3.73 8.30 -13.49
C ILE A 63 -4.65 8.67 -14.66
N ILE A 64 -5.90 9.01 -14.38
CA ILE A 64 -6.89 9.36 -15.41
C ILE A 64 -6.52 10.65 -16.14
N GLU A 65 -6.03 11.67 -15.44
CA GLU A 65 -5.60 12.94 -16.04
C GLU A 65 -4.45 12.76 -17.03
N ARG A 66 -3.53 11.83 -16.76
CA ARG A 66 -2.41 11.53 -17.67
C ARG A 66 -2.80 10.59 -18.81
N ASN A 67 -3.60 9.55 -18.54
CA ASN A 67 -3.79 8.42 -19.47
C ASN A 67 -5.16 8.39 -20.15
N GLY A 68 -6.10 9.25 -19.73
CA GLY A 68 -7.50 9.16 -20.15
C GLY A 68 -8.21 7.96 -19.54
N THR A 69 -9.37 7.61 -20.12
CA THR A 69 -10.19 6.46 -19.69
C THR A 69 -10.28 5.36 -20.77
N GLU A 70 -9.70 5.62 -21.93
CA GLU A 70 -9.76 4.78 -23.11
C GLU A 70 -9.13 3.41 -22.84
N GLY A 71 -9.93 2.37 -23.05
CA GLY A 71 -9.52 0.98 -22.85
C GLY A 71 -9.65 0.50 -21.41
N ILE A 72 -9.88 1.37 -20.42
CA ILE A 72 -10.16 0.93 -19.04
C ILE A 72 -11.50 0.21 -19.02
N ARG A 73 -11.51 -1.06 -18.63
CA ARG A 73 -12.72 -1.90 -18.56
C ARG A 73 -12.99 -2.48 -17.18
N THR A 74 -12.01 -2.39 -16.29
CA THR A 74 -12.12 -2.89 -14.92
C THR A 74 -11.46 -1.93 -13.94
N LEU A 75 -12.12 -1.68 -12.81
CA LEU A 75 -11.58 -1.03 -11.61
C LEU A 75 -11.55 -2.07 -10.48
N LEU A 76 -10.36 -2.37 -9.96
CA LEU A 76 -10.18 -3.23 -8.80
C LEU A 76 -9.77 -2.37 -7.60
N PHE A 77 -10.57 -2.38 -6.54
CA PHE A 77 -10.30 -1.65 -5.31
C PHE A 77 -9.82 -2.63 -4.24
N ALA A 78 -8.56 -2.58 -3.85
CA ALA A 78 -7.98 -3.41 -2.81
C ALA A 78 -7.97 -2.65 -1.48
N THR A 79 -8.59 -3.25 -0.46
CA THR A 79 -8.61 -2.66 0.88
C THR A 79 -8.92 -3.73 1.93
N GLU A 80 -8.33 -3.59 3.10
CA GLU A 80 -8.84 -4.25 4.31
C GLU A 80 -9.63 -3.28 5.19
N SER A 81 -9.65 -1.99 4.85
CA SER A 81 -10.31 -0.87 5.54
C SER A 81 -11.69 -0.51 4.95
N GLY A 82 -12.40 -1.53 4.47
CA GLY A 82 -13.70 -1.40 3.82
C GLY A 82 -14.73 -0.64 4.66
N ILE A 83 -15.54 0.17 3.99
CA ILE A 83 -16.52 1.10 4.58
C ILE A 83 -17.97 0.62 4.45
N ASP A 84 -18.17 -0.48 3.75
CA ASP A 84 -19.45 -1.12 3.46
C ASP A 84 -19.21 -2.63 3.34
N GLN A 85 -20.18 -3.45 3.74
CA GLN A 85 -20.06 -4.91 3.71
C GLN A 85 -20.45 -5.52 2.36
N SER A 86 -21.08 -4.73 1.48
CA SER A 86 -21.57 -5.18 0.18
C SER A 86 -21.12 -4.28 -0.96
N LYS A 87 -21.26 -2.96 -0.84
CA LYS A 87 -20.93 -2.02 -1.93
C LYS A 87 -19.44 -1.73 -1.93
N SER A 88 -18.74 -2.12 -3.00
CA SER A 88 -17.33 -1.80 -3.20
C SER A 88 -17.05 -0.29 -3.09
N ALA A 89 -16.00 0.07 -2.36
CA ALA A 89 -15.48 1.43 -2.28
C ALA A 89 -15.14 2.00 -3.67
N GLY A 90 -14.69 1.13 -4.58
CA GLY A 90 -14.42 1.47 -5.98
C GLY A 90 -15.63 2.03 -6.73
N VAL A 91 -16.87 1.70 -6.34
CA VAL A 91 -18.09 2.25 -6.97
C VAL A 91 -18.25 3.74 -6.62
N TYR A 92 -17.84 4.16 -5.42
CA TYR A 92 -17.82 5.58 -5.09
C TYR A 92 -16.75 6.31 -5.89
N VAL A 93 -15.54 5.73 -6.01
CA VAL A 93 -14.46 6.30 -6.83
C VAL A 93 -14.87 6.42 -8.30
N HIS A 94 -15.54 5.39 -8.85
CA HIS A 94 -16.09 5.41 -10.21
C HIS A 94 -17.00 6.63 -10.44
N GLY A 95 -17.92 6.88 -9.50
CA GLY A 95 -18.82 8.04 -9.54
C GLY A 95 -18.11 9.38 -9.40
N LEU A 96 -17.18 9.50 -8.45
CA LEU A 96 -16.41 10.73 -8.18
C LEU A 96 -15.57 11.15 -9.39
N LEU A 97 -14.93 10.17 -10.05
CA LEU A 97 -14.12 10.40 -11.24
C LEU A 97 -14.94 10.47 -12.54
N LYS A 98 -16.26 10.32 -12.46
CA LYS A 98 -17.19 10.32 -13.60
C LYS A 98 -16.75 9.35 -14.70
N LEU A 99 -16.28 8.16 -14.31
CA LEU A 99 -15.75 7.18 -15.25
C LEU A 99 -16.86 6.62 -16.17
N PRO A 100 -16.51 6.12 -17.37
CA PRO A 100 -17.46 5.45 -18.27
C PRO A 100 -18.23 4.32 -17.57
N ARG A 101 -19.51 4.15 -17.91
CA ARG A 101 -20.40 3.16 -17.28
C ARG A 101 -20.00 1.72 -17.60
N GLU A 102 -19.27 1.53 -18.68
CA GLU A 102 -18.84 0.22 -19.16
C GLU A 102 -17.56 -0.29 -18.47
N ILE A 103 -17.27 0.20 -17.26
CA ILE A 103 -16.20 -0.28 -16.39
C ILE A 103 -16.81 -1.15 -15.29
N ARG A 104 -16.35 -2.39 -15.20
CA ARG A 104 -16.70 -3.28 -14.09
C ARG A 104 -15.91 -2.85 -12.86
N THR A 105 -16.57 -2.80 -11.69
CA THR A 105 -15.90 -2.45 -10.44
C THR A 105 -16.07 -3.54 -9.39
N ILE A 106 -14.96 -3.98 -8.78
CA ILE A 106 -14.91 -5.03 -7.76
C ILE A 106 -13.97 -4.59 -6.62
N GLU A 107 -14.27 -5.00 -5.38
CA GLU A 107 -13.36 -4.88 -4.24
C GLU A 107 -12.64 -6.21 -3.96
N THR A 108 -11.33 -6.17 -3.70
CA THR A 108 -10.55 -7.32 -3.25
C THR A 108 -10.14 -7.14 -1.79
N LYS A 109 -10.24 -8.21 -1.01
CA LYS A 109 -9.87 -8.23 0.41
C LYS A 109 -9.04 -9.46 0.71
N MET A 110 -7.82 -9.24 1.13
CA MET A 110 -6.97 -10.21 1.82
C MET A 110 -5.87 -9.39 2.48
N ALA A 111 -6.15 -8.88 3.69
CA ALA A 111 -5.26 -8.00 4.45
C ALA A 111 -4.47 -7.02 3.55
N CYS A 112 -3.17 -6.85 3.82
CA CYS A 112 -2.25 -6.08 2.99
C CYS A 112 -1.93 -6.73 1.62
N TYR A 113 -2.26 -8.01 1.38
CA TYR A 113 -1.99 -8.70 0.11
C TYR A 113 -3.00 -8.33 -0.99
N GLY A 114 -4.18 -7.79 -0.63
CA GLY A 114 -5.30 -7.60 -1.55
C GLY A 114 -4.99 -6.86 -2.87
N ALA A 115 -4.01 -5.96 -2.87
CA ALA A 115 -3.60 -5.20 -4.06
C ALA A 115 -2.70 -6.01 -5.01
N ILE A 116 -1.90 -6.96 -4.50
CA ILE A 116 -1.16 -7.91 -5.34
C ILE A 116 -2.10 -8.96 -5.93
N GLY A 117 -3.05 -9.46 -5.14
CA GLY A 117 -4.14 -10.28 -5.69
C GLY A 117 -4.91 -9.56 -6.81
N ALA A 118 -5.16 -8.25 -6.66
CA ALA A 118 -5.76 -7.43 -7.70
C ALA A 118 -4.84 -7.24 -8.93
N LEU A 119 -3.53 -7.06 -8.74
CA LEU A 119 -2.55 -7.02 -9.83
C LEU A 119 -2.56 -8.33 -10.63
N GLN A 120 -2.55 -9.49 -9.97
CA GLN A 120 -2.62 -10.79 -10.66
C GLN A 120 -3.91 -10.96 -11.45
N MET A 121 -5.05 -10.55 -10.89
CA MET A 121 -6.34 -10.52 -11.62
C MET A 121 -6.27 -9.58 -12.84
N ALA A 122 -5.67 -8.40 -12.69
CA ALA A 122 -5.51 -7.43 -13.76
C ALA A 122 -4.64 -7.99 -14.91
N LEU A 123 -3.51 -8.62 -14.59
CA LEU A 123 -2.64 -9.29 -15.55
C LEU A 123 -3.39 -10.39 -16.32
N GLY A 124 -4.19 -11.21 -15.63
CA GLY A 124 -5.03 -12.23 -16.27
C GLY A 124 -6.09 -11.64 -17.22
N LEU A 125 -6.72 -10.52 -16.86
CA LEU A 125 -7.68 -9.82 -17.71
C LEU A 125 -7.02 -9.24 -18.97
N VAL A 126 -5.85 -8.61 -18.81
CA VAL A 126 -5.06 -8.06 -19.93
C VAL A 126 -4.52 -9.18 -20.83
N ALA A 127 -4.07 -10.30 -20.27
CA ALA A 127 -3.65 -11.46 -21.05
C ALA A 127 -4.79 -12.02 -21.91
N ARG A 128 -6.02 -12.03 -21.37
CA ARG A 128 -7.23 -12.46 -22.10
C ARG A 128 -7.63 -11.47 -23.20
N ASN A 129 -7.46 -10.17 -22.99
CA ASN A 129 -7.70 -9.15 -24.01
C ASN A 129 -6.67 -8.01 -23.90
N PRO A 130 -5.56 -8.06 -24.68
CA PRO A 130 -4.46 -7.10 -24.57
C PRO A 130 -4.82 -5.64 -24.90
N LYS A 131 -6.03 -5.38 -25.40
CA LYS A 131 -6.54 -4.02 -25.65
C LYS A 131 -7.20 -3.40 -24.40
N GLU A 132 -7.55 -4.21 -23.41
CA GLU A 132 -8.14 -3.73 -22.17
C GLU A 132 -7.05 -3.26 -21.21
N LYS A 133 -7.41 -2.25 -20.43
CA LYS A 133 -6.62 -1.75 -19.31
C LYS A 133 -7.42 -1.95 -18.02
N VAL A 134 -6.71 -2.12 -16.92
CA VAL A 134 -7.31 -2.30 -15.59
C VAL A 134 -6.73 -1.25 -14.65
N LEU A 135 -7.62 -0.46 -14.04
CA LEU A 135 -7.24 0.46 -12.97
C LEU A 135 -7.29 -0.31 -11.65
N VAL A 136 -6.18 -0.33 -10.91
CA VAL A 136 -6.12 -0.91 -9.57
C VAL A 136 -5.89 0.22 -8.56
N ILE A 137 -6.61 0.18 -7.44
CA ILE A 137 -6.49 1.15 -6.36
C ILE A 137 -6.30 0.36 -5.07
N ALA A 138 -5.15 0.51 -4.43
CA ALA A 138 -4.89 0.05 -3.07
C ALA A 138 -5.13 1.22 -2.12
N ALA A 139 -6.03 1.12 -1.14
CA ALA A 139 -6.33 2.23 -0.25
C ALA A 139 -6.72 1.75 1.15
N ASP A 140 -6.01 2.23 2.16
CA ASP A 140 -6.17 1.75 3.53
C ASP A 140 -5.86 2.82 4.58
N VAL A 141 -6.43 2.61 5.77
CA VAL A 141 -6.14 3.38 6.98
C VAL A 141 -5.80 2.36 8.07
N ALA A 142 -4.51 2.22 8.35
CA ALA A 142 -4.01 1.32 9.39
C ALA A 142 -4.28 1.91 10.78
N ARG A 143 -5.07 1.19 11.58
CA ARG A 143 -5.51 1.60 12.91
C ARG A 143 -5.27 0.49 13.92
N TYR A 144 -4.60 0.84 15.01
CA TYR A 144 -4.36 -0.02 16.16
C TYR A 144 -5.01 0.60 17.39
N ASP A 145 -5.17 -0.18 18.45
CA ASP A 145 -5.57 0.40 19.71
C ASP A 145 -4.50 1.39 20.18
N ILE A 146 -4.95 2.54 20.68
CA ILE A 146 -4.06 3.54 21.25
C ILE A 146 -3.39 2.99 22.51
N ASP A 147 -2.20 3.48 22.84
CA ASP A 147 -1.39 3.07 23.98
C ASP A 147 -0.93 1.60 23.86
N THR A 148 -0.75 1.13 22.61
CA THR A 148 -0.25 -0.23 22.28
C THR A 148 1.01 -0.19 21.43
N SER A 149 1.72 -1.33 21.34
CA SER A 149 2.93 -1.45 20.51
C SER A 149 2.68 -1.29 19.00
N GLY A 150 1.43 -1.44 18.55
CA GLY A 150 1.05 -1.27 17.14
C GLY A 150 0.81 0.20 16.76
N GLU A 151 0.46 1.03 17.73
CA GLU A 151 0.17 2.46 17.54
C GLU A 151 1.23 3.22 16.71
N PRO A 152 2.55 3.12 16.98
CA PRO A 152 3.56 3.86 16.23
C PRO A 152 3.76 3.37 14.79
N THR A 153 3.01 2.35 14.35
CA THR A 153 3.06 1.83 12.98
C THR A 153 1.86 2.24 12.14
N GLN A 154 0.90 2.99 12.70
CA GLN A 154 -0.29 3.44 11.98
C GLN A 154 0.07 4.36 10.81
N GLY A 155 -0.86 4.47 9.87
CA GLY A 155 -0.70 5.28 8.67
C GLY A 155 -1.93 5.20 7.78
N ALA A 156 -1.93 5.98 6.72
CA ALA A 156 -3.02 6.01 5.76
C ALA A 156 -2.49 6.46 4.41
N ALA A 157 -2.79 5.70 3.37
CA ALA A 157 -2.48 6.11 2.01
C ALA A 157 -3.35 5.35 1.01
N ALA A 158 -3.35 5.85 -0.23
CA ALA A 158 -3.81 5.11 -1.38
C ALA A 158 -2.77 5.17 -2.50
N VAL A 159 -2.62 4.07 -3.23
CA VAL A 159 -1.86 3.99 -4.48
C VAL A 159 -2.80 3.53 -5.58
N ALA A 160 -2.83 4.25 -6.68
CA ALA A 160 -3.52 3.84 -7.90
C ALA A 160 -2.50 3.54 -8.99
N PHE A 161 -2.72 2.46 -9.74
CA PHE A 161 -1.88 2.10 -10.87
C PHE A 161 -2.70 1.53 -12.03
N LEU A 162 -2.21 1.77 -13.24
CA LEU A 162 -2.83 1.31 -14.48
C LEU A 162 -2.08 0.08 -15.00
N VAL A 163 -2.80 -1.01 -15.24
CA VAL A 163 -2.24 -2.25 -15.79
C VAL A 163 -2.67 -2.41 -17.25
N GLN A 164 -1.71 -2.67 -18.15
CA GLN A 164 -1.97 -2.92 -19.57
C GLN A 164 -0.88 -3.79 -20.21
N ALA A 165 -1.08 -4.18 -21.47
CA ALA A 165 -0.05 -4.80 -22.29
C ALA A 165 0.98 -3.77 -22.76
N SER A 166 2.25 -4.16 -22.85
CA SER A 166 3.37 -3.27 -23.19
C SER A 166 3.42 -2.03 -22.28
N PRO A 167 3.65 -2.22 -20.97
CA PRO A 167 3.70 -1.14 -20.00
C PRO A 167 4.94 -0.25 -20.18
N ASP A 168 4.88 1.01 -19.72
CA ASP A 168 6.01 1.95 -19.75
C ASP A 168 6.82 2.01 -18.44
N ILE A 169 6.35 1.46 -17.31
CA ILE A 169 7.10 1.48 -16.03
C ILE A 169 7.66 0.10 -15.70
N LEU A 170 6.81 -0.90 -15.52
CA LEU A 170 7.22 -2.20 -15.01
C LEU A 170 6.49 -3.31 -15.78
N ALA A 171 7.23 -4.19 -16.44
CA ALA A 171 6.69 -5.40 -17.04
C ALA A 171 6.81 -6.55 -16.03
N ILE A 172 5.68 -7.19 -15.69
CA ILE A 172 5.66 -8.28 -14.71
C ILE A 172 6.08 -9.58 -15.40
N GLU A 173 7.03 -10.30 -14.81
CA GLU A 173 7.48 -11.59 -15.30
C GLU A 173 6.45 -12.68 -14.93
N SER A 174 6.46 -13.79 -15.67
CA SER A 174 5.45 -14.85 -15.49
C SER A 174 5.66 -15.70 -14.24
N SER A 175 6.90 -15.80 -13.77
CA SER A 175 7.27 -16.61 -12.61
C SER A 175 6.78 -15.93 -11.34
N GLN A 176 6.10 -16.70 -10.50
CA GLN A 176 5.59 -16.26 -9.21
C GLN A 176 5.66 -17.43 -8.24
N GLY A 177 5.83 -17.12 -6.97
CA GLY A 177 5.70 -18.09 -5.89
C GLY A 177 4.64 -17.63 -4.90
N VAL A 178 3.76 -18.54 -4.51
CA VAL A 178 2.62 -18.25 -3.63
C VAL A 178 2.71 -19.07 -2.35
N TYR A 179 2.20 -18.50 -1.26
CA TYR A 179 2.14 -19.19 0.03
C TYR A 179 0.83 -18.82 0.74
N THR A 180 0.19 -19.80 1.38
CA THR A 180 -0.99 -19.58 2.22
C THR A 180 -0.90 -20.47 3.45
N SER A 181 -1.16 -19.90 4.62
CA SER A 181 -1.24 -20.64 5.88
C SER A 181 -2.31 -20.00 6.76
N ASP A 182 -3.18 -20.79 7.37
CA ASP A 182 -4.19 -20.27 8.31
C ASP A 182 -3.54 -19.97 9.66
N VAL A 183 -3.34 -18.68 9.94
CA VAL A 183 -2.70 -18.16 11.15
C VAL A 183 -3.39 -16.90 11.66
N GLN A 184 -3.45 -16.73 12.97
CA GLN A 184 -4.02 -15.54 13.61
C GLN A 184 -2.91 -14.61 14.09
N ASP A 185 -2.13 -14.08 13.15
CA ASP A 185 -1.06 -13.12 13.47
C ASP A 185 -1.58 -11.69 13.59
N PHE A 186 -2.51 -11.33 12.71
CA PHE A 186 -3.24 -10.07 12.73
C PHE A 186 -4.62 -10.28 12.10
N TRP A 187 -5.65 -9.72 12.73
CA TRP A 187 -7.01 -9.77 12.21
C TRP A 187 -7.86 -8.63 12.77
N ARG A 188 -8.92 -8.26 12.03
CA ARG A 188 -9.89 -7.25 12.47
C ARG A 188 -11.32 -7.78 12.37
N PRO A 189 -11.89 -8.26 13.50
CA PRO A 189 -13.31 -8.62 13.57
C PRO A 189 -14.23 -7.44 13.19
N ASN A 190 -15.38 -7.74 12.58
CA ASN A 190 -16.31 -6.74 12.02
C ASN A 190 -16.79 -5.65 13.00
N PHE A 191 -16.74 -5.90 14.30
CA PHE A 191 -17.16 -4.96 15.33
C PHE A 191 -16.05 -4.00 15.80
N ARG A 192 -14.84 -4.09 15.21
CA ARG A 192 -13.68 -3.28 15.58
C ARG A 192 -13.23 -2.37 14.44
N ASN A 193 -12.87 -1.14 14.77
CA ASN A 193 -12.14 -0.20 13.89
C ASN A 193 -10.64 -0.52 13.86
N THR A 194 -10.10 -1.07 14.96
CA THR A 194 -8.68 -1.35 15.15
C THR A 194 -8.39 -2.84 15.07
N ALA A 195 -7.21 -3.17 14.54
CA ALA A 195 -6.78 -4.55 14.44
C ALA A 195 -6.32 -5.14 15.78
N LEU A 196 -6.44 -6.46 15.90
CA LEU A 196 -5.78 -7.28 16.90
C LEU A 196 -4.49 -7.84 16.30
N VAL A 197 -3.42 -7.92 17.09
CA VAL A 197 -2.11 -8.36 16.62
C VAL A 197 -1.35 -9.10 17.71
N ASP A 198 -0.76 -10.25 17.35
CA ASP A 198 0.33 -10.85 18.11
C ASP A 198 1.65 -10.52 17.40
N GLY A 199 2.30 -9.43 17.83
CA GLY A 199 3.46 -8.89 17.13
C GLY A 199 4.66 -9.83 17.06
N LYS A 200 4.84 -10.72 18.04
CA LYS A 200 5.95 -11.71 18.00
C LYS A 200 5.63 -12.81 17.01
N PHE A 201 4.40 -13.32 17.06
CA PHE A 201 3.94 -14.35 16.14
C PHE A 201 3.91 -13.85 14.69
N SER A 202 3.47 -12.61 14.45
CA SER A 202 3.40 -11.99 13.12
C SER A 202 4.75 -11.85 12.43
N VAL A 203 5.82 -11.54 13.18
CA VAL A 203 7.18 -11.53 12.62
C VAL A 203 7.59 -12.93 12.13
N GLY A 204 7.24 -13.99 12.88
CA GLY A 204 7.49 -15.37 12.48
C GLY A 204 6.69 -15.75 11.22
N ALA A 205 5.38 -15.53 11.25
CA ALA A 205 4.48 -15.82 10.13
C ALA A 205 4.90 -15.14 8.83
N TYR A 206 5.32 -13.86 8.89
CA TYR A 206 5.88 -13.15 7.74
C TYR A 206 7.13 -13.84 7.19
N MET A 207 8.07 -14.24 8.06
CA MET A 207 9.31 -14.88 7.63
C MET A 207 9.07 -16.25 7.01
N ASP A 208 8.17 -17.05 7.60
CA ASP A 208 7.82 -18.37 7.07
C ASP A 208 7.12 -18.24 5.71
N ALA A 209 6.23 -17.27 5.56
CA ALA A 209 5.57 -16.97 4.30
C ALA A 209 6.55 -16.46 3.23
N LEU A 210 7.57 -15.68 3.62
CA LEU A 210 8.65 -15.25 2.73
C LEU A 210 9.44 -16.44 2.19
N VAL A 211 9.86 -17.34 3.07
CA VAL A 211 10.62 -18.51 2.65
C VAL A 211 9.77 -19.42 1.78
N GLY A 212 8.51 -19.67 2.17
CA GLY A 212 7.58 -20.48 1.38
C GLY A 212 7.34 -19.91 -0.02
N ALA A 213 7.02 -18.62 -0.13
CA ALA A 213 6.81 -17.97 -1.42
C ALA A 213 8.09 -17.90 -2.26
N TRP A 214 9.26 -17.69 -1.66
CA TRP A 214 10.54 -17.72 -2.38
C TRP A 214 10.89 -19.11 -2.92
N HIS A 215 10.69 -20.16 -2.13
CA HIS A 215 10.91 -21.54 -2.57
C HIS A 215 9.96 -21.91 -3.71
N ASP A 216 8.67 -21.61 -3.58
CA ASP A 216 7.69 -21.83 -4.64
C ASP A 216 8.04 -21.05 -5.92
N TYR A 217 8.53 -19.80 -5.79
CA TYR A 217 8.99 -18.98 -6.90
C TYR A 217 10.17 -19.64 -7.63
N ARG A 218 11.16 -20.13 -6.88
CA ARG A 218 12.33 -20.83 -7.44
C ARG A 218 11.99 -22.18 -8.07
N ASP A 219 11.00 -22.89 -7.53
CA ASP A 219 10.50 -24.15 -8.08
C ASP A 219 9.71 -23.94 -9.39
N HIS A 220 9.22 -22.72 -9.64
CA HIS A 220 8.44 -22.34 -10.83
C HIS A 220 9.17 -21.34 -11.73
N ASP A 221 10.41 -21.67 -12.09
CA ASP A 221 11.23 -20.94 -13.07
C ASP A 221 11.51 -19.47 -12.70
N GLY A 222 11.43 -19.11 -11.42
CA GLY A 222 11.89 -17.83 -10.92
C GLY A 222 13.41 -17.69 -11.04
N VAL A 223 13.92 -16.51 -11.36
CA VAL A 223 15.37 -16.25 -11.48
C VAL A 223 16.12 -16.38 -10.14
N ASP A 224 17.44 -16.54 -10.21
CA ASP A 224 18.28 -16.61 -9.01
C ASP A 224 18.34 -15.27 -8.28
N PHE A 225 18.71 -15.30 -6.99
CA PHE A 225 18.74 -14.10 -6.16
C PHE A 225 19.70 -13.03 -6.72
N ASP A 226 20.83 -13.44 -7.29
CA ASP A 226 21.84 -12.56 -7.88
C ASP A 226 21.45 -11.98 -9.25
N GLU A 227 20.34 -12.45 -9.83
CA GLU A 227 19.73 -11.89 -11.03
C GLU A 227 18.66 -10.83 -10.73
N ILE A 228 18.42 -10.53 -9.45
CA ILE A 228 17.47 -9.51 -8.99
C ILE A 228 18.26 -8.31 -8.45
N ASP A 229 18.12 -7.16 -9.08
CA ASP A 229 18.88 -5.94 -8.75
C ASP A 229 18.31 -5.23 -7.51
N TRP A 230 16.99 -5.23 -7.35
CA TRP A 230 16.30 -4.53 -6.26
C TRP A 230 15.20 -5.37 -5.64
N PHE A 231 14.89 -5.09 -4.36
CA PHE A 231 13.83 -5.80 -3.64
C PHE A 231 12.86 -4.83 -2.97
N CYS A 232 11.58 -4.98 -3.27
CA CYS A 232 10.47 -4.27 -2.64
C CYS A 232 9.67 -5.25 -1.76
N TYR A 233 9.69 -5.03 -0.44
CA TYR A 233 8.92 -5.80 0.52
C TYR A 233 7.65 -5.05 0.93
N HIS A 234 6.60 -5.76 1.32
CA HIS A 234 5.55 -5.16 2.15
C HIS A 234 6.15 -4.69 3.49
N GLN A 235 5.87 -3.43 3.87
CA GLN A 235 6.51 -2.75 5.00
C GLN A 235 5.45 -2.31 6.05
N PRO A 236 5.09 -3.17 7.02
CA PRO A 236 4.30 -2.70 8.17
C PRO A 236 5.09 -1.65 8.98
N PHE A 237 6.43 -1.76 8.92
CA PHE A 237 7.40 -0.74 9.29
C PHE A 237 8.72 -1.09 8.58
N THR A 238 9.57 -0.09 8.32
CA THR A 238 10.74 -0.29 7.42
C THR A 238 11.74 -1.32 7.94
N LYS A 239 11.93 -1.42 9.27
CA LYS A 239 12.82 -2.45 9.84
C LYS A 239 12.31 -3.88 9.70
N MET A 240 11.03 -4.09 9.34
CA MET A 240 10.54 -5.42 8.99
C MET A 240 11.13 -5.91 7.68
N ALA A 241 11.21 -5.03 6.67
CA ALA A 241 11.83 -5.33 5.38
C ALA A 241 13.31 -5.70 5.53
N VAL A 242 14.05 -5.03 6.42
CA VAL A 242 15.45 -5.38 6.70
C VAL A 242 15.56 -6.80 7.25
N LYS A 243 14.71 -7.18 8.20
CA LYS A 243 14.70 -8.57 8.73
C LYS A 243 14.33 -9.58 7.63
N ALA A 244 13.39 -9.21 6.76
CA ALA A 244 12.94 -10.05 5.67
C ALA A 244 14.08 -10.31 4.68
N HIS A 245 14.78 -9.26 4.27
CA HIS A 245 15.89 -9.37 3.34
C HIS A 245 17.08 -10.13 3.94
N MET A 246 17.38 -9.95 5.24
CA MET A 246 18.36 -10.80 5.93
C MET A 246 17.94 -12.28 5.97
N ARG A 247 16.64 -12.58 6.04
CA ARG A 247 16.15 -13.97 5.95
C ARG A 247 16.30 -14.49 4.53
N LEU A 248 15.84 -13.74 3.53
CA LEU A 248 15.90 -14.14 2.12
C LEU A 248 17.34 -14.39 1.65
N THR A 249 18.27 -13.49 2.00
CA THR A 249 19.69 -13.61 1.65
C THR A 249 20.34 -14.87 2.26
N ARG A 250 19.93 -15.28 3.47
CA ARG A 250 20.38 -16.55 4.05
C ARG A 250 19.82 -17.76 3.30
N GLU A 251 18.53 -17.73 2.96
CA GLU A 251 17.91 -18.79 2.16
C GLU A 251 18.53 -18.88 0.76
N ALA A 252 18.94 -17.75 0.18
CA ALA A 252 19.63 -17.67 -1.10
C ALA A 252 21.14 -17.98 -1.03
N GLY A 253 21.70 -18.24 0.17
CA GLY A 253 23.12 -18.57 0.34
C GLY A 253 24.11 -17.40 0.26
N VAL A 254 23.61 -16.16 0.25
CA VAL A 254 24.40 -14.91 0.19
C VAL A 254 24.10 -14.00 1.39
N PRO A 255 24.29 -14.48 2.63
CA PRO A 255 23.78 -13.82 3.83
C PRO A 255 24.35 -12.41 4.00
N LEU A 256 23.47 -11.43 4.16
CA LEU A 256 23.84 -10.06 4.53
C LEU A 256 23.64 -9.81 6.02
N ASP A 257 24.48 -8.95 6.59
CA ASP A 257 24.26 -8.41 7.92
C ASP A 257 23.17 -7.31 7.93
N LYS A 258 22.86 -6.79 9.11
CA LYS A 258 21.78 -5.80 9.26
C LYS A 258 22.13 -4.46 8.59
N PRO A 259 23.32 -3.86 8.79
CA PRO A 259 23.75 -2.68 8.03
C PRO A 259 23.66 -2.87 6.51
N GLU A 260 24.20 -3.96 5.98
CA GLU A 260 24.20 -4.26 4.54
C GLU A 260 22.78 -4.39 3.99
N ALA A 261 21.94 -5.18 4.64
CA ALA A 261 20.54 -5.34 4.25
C ALA A 261 19.73 -4.03 4.37
N ALA A 262 20.05 -3.18 5.35
CA ALA A 262 19.39 -1.88 5.48
C ALA A 262 19.83 -0.91 4.39
N GLN A 263 21.10 -0.96 3.97
CA GLN A 263 21.62 -0.14 2.89
C GLN A 263 21.03 -0.55 1.54
N ALA A 264 20.95 -1.86 1.26
CA ALA A 264 20.38 -2.39 0.02
C ALA A 264 18.91 -1.99 -0.19
N LEU A 265 18.16 -1.79 0.89
CA LEU A 265 16.74 -1.44 0.85
C LEU A 265 16.44 0.03 1.09
N GLU A 266 17.45 0.85 1.42
CA GLU A 266 17.27 2.26 1.78
C GLU A 266 16.40 3.04 0.78
N PRO A 267 16.60 2.88 -0.55
CA PRO A 267 15.78 3.54 -1.57
C PRO A 267 14.28 3.23 -1.47
N THR A 268 13.89 2.09 -0.89
CA THR A 268 12.48 1.67 -0.78
C THR A 268 11.77 2.20 0.46
N PHE A 269 12.44 2.97 1.32
CA PHE A 269 11.89 3.37 2.62
C PHE A 269 11.28 4.77 2.66
N GLY A 270 11.68 5.66 1.73
CA GLY A 270 11.44 7.10 1.82
C GLY A 270 9.99 7.51 2.14
N TYR A 271 9.02 6.89 1.46
CA TYR A 271 7.60 7.18 1.67
C TYR A 271 7.02 6.48 2.90
N ASN A 272 7.29 5.19 3.09
CA ASN A 272 6.76 4.46 4.24
C ASN A 272 7.27 4.99 5.59
N LYS A 273 8.48 5.59 5.67
CA LYS A 273 9.00 6.28 6.87
C LYS A 273 8.13 7.48 7.29
N GLN A 274 7.50 8.15 6.31
CA GLN A 274 6.77 9.39 6.50
C GLN A 274 5.25 9.22 6.48
N LEU A 275 4.77 8.07 6.05
CA LEU A 275 3.33 7.78 5.94
C LEU A 275 2.86 6.76 6.98
N GLY A 276 3.77 5.94 7.51
CA GLY A 276 3.43 4.78 8.32
C GLY A 276 2.88 3.63 7.47
N ASN A 277 2.28 2.62 8.12
CA ASN A 277 1.68 1.51 7.40
C ASN A 277 0.39 1.92 6.68
N SER A 278 0.27 1.57 5.41
CA SER A 278 -0.93 1.78 4.59
C SER A 278 -1.43 0.46 3.99
N TYR A 279 -1.20 -0.64 4.72
CA TYR A 279 -1.57 -2.01 4.37
C TYR A 279 -1.30 -2.34 2.89
N SER A 280 -2.35 -2.45 2.08
CA SER A 280 -2.26 -2.87 0.68
C SER A 280 -1.48 -1.90 -0.21
N ALA A 281 -1.36 -0.63 0.18
CA ALA A 281 -0.58 0.36 -0.55
C ALA A 281 0.92 0.35 -0.20
N SER A 282 1.32 -0.25 0.95
CA SER A 282 2.67 -0.15 1.50
C SER A 282 3.78 -0.64 0.56
N ILE A 283 3.58 -1.79 -0.10
CA ILE A 283 4.58 -2.34 -1.03
C ILE A 283 4.78 -1.41 -2.24
N PHE A 284 3.69 -0.80 -2.73
CA PHE A 284 3.74 0.11 -3.85
C PHE A 284 4.30 1.48 -3.48
N LEU A 285 4.11 1.95 -2.25
CA LEU A 285 4.84 3.11 -1.74
C LEU A 285 6.34 2.84 -1.66
N GLY A 286 6.75 1.62 -1.29
CA GLY A 286 8.15 1.22 -1.33
C GLY A 286 8.72 1.20 -2.76
N PHE A 287 7.92 0.73 -3.72
CA PHE A 287 8.28 0.76 -5.14
C PHE A 287 8.38 2.18 -5.69
N LEU A 288 7.41 3.05 -5.37
CA LEU A 288 7.45 4.46 -5.75
C LEU A 288 8.66 5.17 -5.14
N ALA A 289 9.01 4.87 -3.89
CA ALA A 289 10.20 5.44 -3.26
C ALA A 289 11.47 5.07 -4.05
N LEU A 290 11.62 3.78 -4.43
CA LEU A 290 12.72 3.32 -5.28
C LEU A 290 12.77 4.07 -6.62
N LEU A 291 11.62 4.14 -7.30
CA LEU A 291 11.50 4.78 -8.60
C LEU A 291 11.87 6.27 -8.58
N ASP A 292 11.53 6.98 -7.50
CA ASP A 292 11.75 8.42 -7.38
C ASP A 292 13.10 8.78 -6.74
N SER A 293 13.78 7.84 -6.06
CA SER A 293 15.11 8.06 -5.47
C SER A 293 16.26 7.62 -6.38
N GLU A 294 16.11 6.53 -7.13
CA GLU A 294 17.18 5.97 -7.95
C GLU A 294 17.16 6.47 -9.39
N THR A 295 18.37 6.77 -9.89
CA THR A 295 18.52 7.42 -11.19
C THR A 295 18.83 6.48 -12.34
N ASP A 296 19.08 5.19 -12.10
CA ASP A 296 19.41 4.23 -13.17
C ASP A 296 18.81 2.85 -12.95
N LEU A 297 17.50 2.71 -13.20
CA LEU A 297 16.77 1.45 -13.04
C LEU A 297 16.40 0.78 -14.37
N GLU A 298 16.67 1.40 -15.53
CA GLU A 298 16.20 0.87 -16.81
C GLU A 298 16.74 -0.54 -17.09
N GLY A 299 15.84 -1.49 -17.41
CA GLY A 299 16.21 -2.87 -17.67
C GLY A 299 16.53 -3.69 -16.42
N GLN A 300 16.57 -3.08 -15.24
CA GLN A 300 16.83 -3.79 -13.99
C GLN A 300 15.59 -4.55 -13.52
N ARG A 301 15.86 -5.64 -12.82
CA ARG A 301 14.85 -6.51 -12.23
C ARG A 301 14.59 -6.14 -10.79
N VAL A 302 13.31 -5.98 -10.47
CA VAL A 302 12.84 -5.74 -9.11
C VAL A 302 12.06 -6.96 -8.63
N GLY A 303 12.48 -7.55 -7.52
CA GLY A 303 11.76 -8.59 -6.79
C GLY A 303 10.77 -7.96 -5.81
N PHE A 304 9.56 -8.50 -5.78
CA PHE A 304 8.49 -8.04 -4.90
C PHE A 304 8.10 -9.17 -3.96
N PHE A 305 8.08 -8.88 -2.66
CA PHE A 305 7.48 -9.76 -1.66
C PHE A 305 6.31 -9.09 -0.99
N SER A 306 5.12 -9.64 -1.23
CA SER A 306 3.88 -9.20 -0.61
C SER A 306 3.43 -10.16 0.47
N TYR A 307 2.94 -9.61 1.56
CA TYR A 307 2.43 -10.36 2.69
C TYR A 307 1.10 -9.74 3.13
N GLY A 308 0.09 -10.57 3.32
CA GLY A 308 -1.16 -10.23 3.99
C GLY A 308 -1.36 -11.16 5.17
N SER A 309 -1.59 -10.61 6.35
CA SER A 309 -1.86 -11.39 7.56
C SER A 309 -3.08 -12.29 7.44
N GLY A 310 -3.09 -13.40 8.20
CA GLY A 310 -4.12 -14.43 8.12
C GLY A 310 -3.68 -15.83 7.65
N ALA A 311 -2.66 -16.08 6.85
CA ALA A 311 -1.81 -15.23 6.02
C ALA A 311 -1.64 -15.81 4.60
N VAL A 312 -1.48 -14.91 3.64
CA VAL A 312 -1.14 -15.20 2.23
C VAL A 312 0.07 -14.35 1.86
N ALA A 313 0.96 -14.92 1.06
CA ALA A 313 2.10 -14.20 0.53
C ALA A 313 2.36 -14.57 -0.92
N GLU A 314 3.07 -13.67 -1.61
CA GLU A 314 3.47 -13.87 -2.99
C GLU A 314 4.81 -13.20 -3.25
N PHE A 315 5.69 -13.92 -3.95
CA PHE A 315 6.94 -13.42 -4.48
C PHE A 315 6.87 -13.42 -6.01
N PHE A 316 7.22 -12.31 -6.65
CA PHE A 316 7.29 -12.20 -8.10
C PHE A 316 8.33 -11.15 -8.51
N THR A 317 8.67 -11.10 -9.79
CA THR A 317 9.61 -10.12 -10.32
C THR A 317 9.00 -9.30 -11.44
N GLY A 318 9.58 -8.12 -11.68
CA GLY A 318 9.29 -7.31 -12.84
C GLY A 318 10.52 -6.57 -13.35
N ILE A 319 10.50 -6.25 -14.64
CA ILE A 319 11.58 -5.54 -15.33
C ILE A 319 11.16 -4.09 -15.57
N ILE A 320 11.99 -3.15 -15.12
CA ILE A 320 11.78 -1.73 -15.35
C ILE A 320 11.96 -1.43 -16.84
N GLN A 321 10.98 -0.75 -17.42
CA GLN A 321 10.91 -0.57 -18.86
C GLN A 321 11.73 0.63 -19.34
N PRO A 322 12.23 0.58 -20.59
CA PRO A 322 12.92 1.72 -21.18
C PRO A 322 12.10 3.00 -21.16
N GLY A 323 12.71 4.08 -20.67
CA GLY A 323 12.04 5.38 -20.59
C GLY A 323 11.04 5.57 -19.44
N TYR A 324 11.00 4.66 -18.44
CA TYR A 324 10.13 4.75 -17.25
C TYR A 324 10.14 6.14 -16.58
N ARG A 325 11.29 6.84 -16.62
CA ARG A 325 11.49 8.18 -16.05
C ARG A 325 10.47 9.21 -16.54
N LYS A 326 9.94 9.06 -17.75
CA LYS A 326 8.90 9.96 -18.30
C LYS A 326 7.56 9.84 -17.57
N HIS A 327 7.38 8.75 -16.82
CA HIS A 327 6.16 8.43 -16.09
C HIS A 327 6.32 8.63 -14.58
N LEU A 328 7.50 9.07 -14.11
CA LEU A 328 7.71 9.37 -12.71
C LEU A 328 6.93 10.62 -12.28
N ARG A 329 6.74 10.71 -10.96
CA ARG A 329 5.97 11.76 -10.29
C ARG A 329 6.67 12.30 -9.05
N ALA A 330 8.00 12.10 -8.93
CA ALA A 330 8.81 12.52 -7.79
C ALA A 330 8.47 13.92 -7.22
N GLN A 331 8.40 14.96 -8.06
CA GLN A 331 8.08 16.32 -7.60
C GLN A 331 6.64 16.44 -7.08
N GLU A 332 5.70 15.78 -7.76
CA GLU A 332 4.28 15.75 -7.35
C GLU A 332 4.13 14.99 -6.02
N HIS A 333 4.79 13.84 -5.90
CA HIS A 333 4.84 13.02 -4.69
C HIS A 333 5.43 13.78 -3.49
N GLN A 334 6.54 14.51 -3.70
CA GLN A 334 7.11 15.35 -2.65
C GLN A 334 6.14 16.46 -2.24
N ALA A 335 5.48 17.12 -3.21
CA ALA A 335 4.49 18.15 -2.92
C ALA A 335 3.28 17.60 -2.13
N ILE A 336 2.88 16.34 -2.35
CA ILE A 336 1.83 15.68 -1.55
C ILE A 336 2.27 15.54 -0.09
N LEU A 337 3.51 15.14 0.17
CA LEU A 337 4.04 15.00 1.52
C LEU A 337 4.15 16.36 2.23
N ASP A 338 4.68 17.36 1.53
CA ASP A 338 4.93 18.71 2.04
C ASP A 338 3.63 19.48 2.32
N ALA A 339 2.54 19.17 1.60
CA ALA A 339 1.25 19.81 1.78
C ALA A 339 0.48 19.34 3.05
N ARG A 340 0.97 18.30 3.73
CA ARG A 340 0.33 17.79 4.95
C ARG A 340 0.50 18.77 6.11
N VAL A 341 -0.52 18.83 6.98
CA VAL A 341 -0.51 19.70 8.16
C VAL A 341 -0.01 18.92 9.38
N PRO A 342 1.09 19.37 10.04
CA PRO A 342 1.55 18.75 11.27
C PRO A 342 0.53 18.90 12.41
N ILE A 343 0.28 17.82 13.16
CA ILE A 343 -0.60 17.84 14.33
C ILE A 343 0.09 17.31 15.59
N GLY A 344 -0.32 17.84 16.76
CA GLY A 344 0.12 17.35 18.06
C GLY A 344 -0.74 16.20 18.60
N TYR A 345 -0.37 15.68 19.77
CA TYR A 345 -0.99 14.52 20.40
C TYR A 345 -2.51 14.66 20.61
N ASP A 346 -2.97 15.80 21.14
CA ASP A 346 -4.40 15.98 21.46
C ASP A 346 -5.29 15.90 20.21
N ARG A 347 -4.86 16.53 19.10
CA ARG A 347 -5.61 16.46 17.83
C ARG A 347 -5.58 15.04 17.26
N TYR A 348 -4.45 14.35 17.33
CA TYR A 348 -4.35 12.94 16.94
C TYR A 348 -5.33 12.06 17.72
N ARG A 349 -5.40 12.22 19.06
CA ARG A 349 -6.34 11.47 19.92
C ARG A 349 -7.80 11.72 19.55
N VAL A 350 -8.17 12.96 19.20
CA VAL A 350 -9.53 13.32 18.76
C VAL A 350 -9.89 12.69 17.41
N LEU A 351 -8.93 12.57 16.49
CA LEU A 351 -9.15 11.98 15.16
C LEU A 351 -9.26 10.44 15.18
N HIS A 352 -8.79 9.80 16.26
CA HIS A 352 -8.88 8.35 16.37
C HIS A 352 -10.33 7.90 16.65
N PRO A 353 -10.92 7.00 15.83
CA PRO A 353 -12.35 6.65 15.90
C PRO A 353 -12.73 5.72 17.07
N GLY A 354 -11.81 5.50 18.01
CA GLY A 354 -11.90 4.46 19.04
C GLY A 354 -11.83 3.03 18.49
N THR A 355 -11.87 2.05 19.40
CA THR A 355 -11.68 0.62 19.09
C THR A 355 -12.90 -0.04 18.46
N LEU A 356 -14.10 0.25 18.96
CA LEU A 356 -15.33 -0.42 18.55
C LEU A 356 -16.07 0.39 17.49
N VAL A 357 -16.60 -0.31 16.48
CA VAL A 357 -17.51 0.28 15.50
C VAL A 357 -18.75 0.78 16.24
N GLN A 358 -19.00 2.09 16.15
CA GLN A 358 -20.22 2.69 16.67
C GLN A 358 -21.31 2.66 15.60
N PRO A 359 -22.60 2.54 15.97
CA PRO A 359 -23.69 2.80 15.04
C PRO A 359 -23.53 4.17 14.39
N LEU A 360 -23.65 4.24 13.06
CA LEU A 360 -23.57 5.50 12.34
C LEU A 360 -24.96 6.14 12.31
N ASP A 361 -25.14 7.17 13.14
CA ASP A 361 -26.27 8.10 13.00
C ASP A 361 -26.10 8.97 11.75
N ASN A 362 -27.12 9.75 11.39
CA ASN A 362 -26.98 10.77 10.36
C ASN A 362 -26.05 11.88 10.86
N TYR A 363 -24.98 12.17 10.13
CA TYR A 363 -24.08 13.27 10.45
C TYR A 363 -23.48 13.90 9.19
N ARG A 364 -23.00 15.12 9.35
CA ARG A 364 -22.19 15.81 8.34
C ARG A 364 -20.78 16.01 8.88
N THR A 365 -19.80 15.86 8.02
CA THR A 365 -18.44 16.31 8.29
C THR A 365 -18.36 17.81 7.97
N GLU A 366 -17.47 18.54 8.64
CA GLU A 366 -17.09 19.89 8.22
C GLU A 366 -16.01 19.81 7.13
N ARG A 367 -15.79 20.88 6.37
CA ARG A 367 -14.72 20.88 5.38
C ARG A 367 -13.42 21.23 6.10
N GLU A 368 -12.54 20.26 6.24
CA GLU A 368 -11.22 20.44 6.85
C GLU A 368 -10.15 20.54 5.77
N THR A 369 -10.34 19.85 4.64
CA THR A 369 -9.30 19.67 3.63
C THR A 369 -9.56 20.45 2.34
N GLN A 370 -8.47 20.68 1.60
CA GLN A 370 -8.49 21.28 0.26
C GLN A 370 -8.36 20.23 -0.85
N GLY A 371 -8.48 18.94 -0.51
CA GLY A 371 -8.43 17.84 -1.47
C GLY A 371 -9.56 17.93 -2.51
N PRO A 372 -9.37 17.30 -3.68
CA PRO A 372 -10.34 17.34 -4.77
C PRO A 372 -11.63 16.58 -4.45
N PHE A 373 -11.58 15.62 -3.52
CA PHE A 373 -12.70 14.78 -3.10
C PHE A 373 -12.91 14.88 -1.59
N ARG A 374 -14.16 14.77 -1.17
CA ARG A 374 -14.55 14.96 0.21
C ARG A 374 -15.62 13.97 0.65
N PHE A 375 -15.43 13.36 1.81
CA PHE A 375 -16.49 12.62 2.50
C PHE A 375 -17.37 13.63 3.26
N GLU A 376 -18.64 13.78 2.87
CA GLU A 376 -19.56 14.78 3.44
C GLU A 376 -20.32 14.30 4.69
N GLY A 377 -20.22 13.02 5.00
CA GLY A 377 -20.90 12.37 6.12
C GLY A 377 -21.84 11.25 5.70
N VAL A 378 -22.76 10.90 6.60
CA VAL A 378 -23.68 9.77 6.44
C VAL A 378 -25.13 10.26 6.53
N SER A 379 -25.96 9.78 5.61
CA SER A 379 -27.41 10.00 5.62
C SER A 379 -28.13 8.68 5.33
N GLU A 380 -28.98 8.25 6.26
CA GLU A 380 -29.74 7.00 6.20
C GLU A 380 -28.85 5.77 5.95
N GLY A 381 -27.68 5.74 6.58
CA GLY A 381 -26.67 4.70 6.39
C GLY A 381 -25.87 4.80 5.08
N SER A 382 -26.25 5.69 4.15
CA SER A 382 -25.49 5.96 2.93
C SER A 382 -24.38 6.98 3.17
N ARG A 383 -23.16 6.64 2.77
CA ARG A 383 -22.03 7.57 2.75
C ARG A 383 -22.16 8.54 1.57
N LEU A 384 -21.92 9.82 1.83
CA LEU A 384 -22.03 10.90 0.85
C LEU A 384 -20.64 11.44 0.53
N TYR A 385 -20.38 11.63 -0.76
CA TYR A 385 -19.10 12.14 -1.25
C TYR A 385 -19.32 13.28 -2.25
N ARG A 386 -18.35 14.18 -2.31
CA ARG A 386 -18.29 15.28 -3.28
C ARG A 386 -16.97 15.31 -4.02
#